data_AF-A0A9P8I9T5-F1
#
_entry.id   AF-A0A9P8I9T5-F1
#
_cell.length_a   1.000
_cell.length_b   1.000
_cell.length_c   1.000
_cell.angle_alpha   90.00
_cell.angle_beta   90.00
_cell.angle_gamma   90.00
#
_symmetry.space_group_name_H-M   'P 1'
#
loop_
_entity.id
_entity.type
_entity.pdbx_description
1 polymer ?
#
loop_
_entity_poly.entity_id
_entity_poly.type
_entity_poly.pdbx_seq_one_letter_code
_entity_poly.pdbx_strand_id
1 'polypeptide(L)'
;MPAPKFGALGMAFVVTRGLQIASLIAIIGLTANFISDMVSKSVTPPNVLVGTLSVTCIATIYCFITYILYHDNILPFLVNTGVDSLLLIAVIVVAVTVGKPLSYLNCQVISAGLNRSASSYTFTASIGSNLNKVAVSDGKANYALWMGTAKSTCLEMKSIWGLSIALCILFSFSAVSSALLWRRAKAVPKTIDDA
;
A
#
# COMPACT_ATOMS: atom_id res chain seq x y z
N MET A 1 17.34 -19.07 20.13
CA MET A 1 17.64 -17.77 19.49
C MET A 1 17.71 -16.74 20.61
N PRO A 2 18.86 -16.13 20.91
CA PRO A 2 18.95 -15.18 22.02
C PRO A 2 18.00 -14.00 21.77
N ALA A 3 17.20 -13.67 22.78
CA ALA A 3 16.16 -12.65 22.72
C ALA A 3 16.72 -11.27 22.31
N PRO A 4 15.94 -10.42 21.62
CA PRO A 4 16.43 -9.14 21.11
C PRO A 4 16.82 -8.19 22.26
N LYS A 5 18.01 -7.58 22.15
CA LYS A 5 18.64 -6.68 23.14
C LYS A 5 17.80 -5.43 23.52
N PHE A 6 16.71 -5.17 22.80
CA PHE A 6 15.81 -4.03 23.03
C PHE A 6 14.44 -4.40 23.65
N GLY A 7 14.29 -5.64 24.13
CA GLY A 7 13.06 -6.10 24.80
C GLY A 7 11.82 -6.02 23.89
N ALA A 8 10.67 -5.65 24.46
CA ALA A 8 9.39 -5.61 23.76
C ALA A 8 9.37 -4.64 22.55
N LEU A 9 10.09 -3.52 22.62
CA LEU A 9 10.17 -2.54 21.51
C LEU A 9 10.89 -3.12 20.29
N GLY A 10 11.95 -3.89 20.53
CA GLY A 10 12.67 -4.57 19.47
C GLY A 10 11.86 -5.66 18.79
N MET A 11 11.12 -6.44 19.59
CA MET A 11 10.21 -7.46 19.06
C MET A 11 9.07 -6.82 18.25
N ALA A 12 8.49 -5.72 18.75
CA ALA A 12 7.45 -4.98 18.04
C ALA A 12 7.95 -4.49 16.68
N PHE A 13 9.16 -3.95 16.60
CA PHE A 13 9.77 -3.53 15.32
C PHE A 13 9.90 -4.68 14.32
N VAL A 14 10.39 -5.85 14.76
CA VAL A 14 10.53 -7.05 13.92
C VAL A 14 9.17 -7.55 13.41
N VAL A 15 8.16 -7.60 14.29
CA VAL A 15 6.80 -8.02 13.93
C VAL A 15 6.19 -7.05 12.92
N THR A 16 6.34 -5.74 13.14
CA THR A 16 5.87 -4.72 12.20
C THR A 16 6.55 -4.84 10.85
N ARG A 17 7.86 -5.09 10.79
CA ARG A 17 8.59 -5.33 9.53
C ARG A 17 8.08 -6.57 8.81
N GLY A 18 7.83 -7.66 9.54
CA GLY A 18 7.25 -8.88 8.97
C GLY A 18 5.87 -8.64 8.36
N LEU A 19 4.98 -7.94 9.07
CA LEU A 19 3.64 -7.57 8.58
C LEU A 19 3.70 -6.62 7.37
N GLN A 20 4.65 -5.67 7.35
CA GLN A 20 4.88 -4.79 6.20
C GLN A 20 5.29 -5.59 4.96
N ILE A 21 6.26 -6.50 5.10
CA ILE A 21 6.74 -7.35 3.99
C ILE A 21 5.59 -8.21 3.45
N ALA A 22 4.85 -8.89 4.34
CA ALA A 22 3.71 -9.72 3.93
C ALA A 22 2.63 -8.91 3.19
N SER A 23 2.30 -7.72 3.69
CA SER A 23 1.30 -6.84 3.06
C SER A 23 1.76 -6.30 1.71
N LEU A 24 3.04 -5.94 1.58
CA LEU A 24 3.61 -5.45 0.32
C LEU A 24 3.65 -6.56 -0.75
N ILE A 25 4.02 -7.78 -0.39
CA ILE A 25 3.99 -8.94 -1.30
C ILE A 25 2.56 -9.22 -1.78
N ALA A 26 1.57 -9.14 -0.87
CA ALA A 26 0.17 -9.30 -1.24
C ALA A 26 -0.28 -8.21 -2.24
N ILE A 27 0.11 -6.95 -2.03
CA ILE A 27 -0.18 -5.87 -2.99
C ILE A 27 0.49 -6.12 -4.34
N ILE A 28 1.75 -6.56 -4.36
CA ILE A 28 2.46 -6.89 -5.61
C ILE A 28 1.72 -7.99 -6.36
N GLY A 29 1.32 -9.07 -5.69
CA GLY A 29 0.58 -10.18 -6.31
C GLY A 29 -0.77 -9.78 -6.88
N LEU A 30 -1.59 -9.06 -6.09
CA LEU A 30 -2.89 -8.55 -6.54
C LEU A 30 -2.75 -7.57 -7.71
N THR A 31 -1.73 -6.69 -7.67
CA THR A 31 -1.48 -5.71 -8.72
C THR A 31 -0.97 -6.38 -10.00
N ALA A 32 -0.10 -7.39 -9.90
CA ALA A 32 0.42 -8.12 -11.04
C ALA A 32 -0.68 -8.92 -11.77
N ASN A 33 -1.57 -9.58 -11.02
CA ASN A 33 -2.72 -10.28 -11.60
C ASN A 33 -3.64 -9.31 -12.37
N PHE A 34 -3.93 -8.17 -11.75
CA PHE A 34 -4.75 -7.12 -12.36
C PHE A 34 -4.12 -6.53 -13.64
N ILE A 35 -2.79 -6.35 -13.68
CA ILE A 35 -2.09 -5.91 -14.90
C ILE A 35 -2.16 -7.00 -15.98
N SER A 36 -1.96 -8.27 -15.63
CA SER A 36 -2.06 -9.39 -16.58
C SER A 36 -3.44 -9.47 -17.23
N ASP A 37 -4.50 -9.28 -16.44
CA ASP A 37 -5.86 -9.28 -16.99
C ASP A 37 -6.13 -8.06 -17.89
N MET A 38 -5.54 -6.90 -17.63
CA MET A 38 -5.65 -5.73 -18.52
C MET A 38 -4.91 -5.95 -19.84
N VAL A 39 -3.69 -6.49 -19.79
CA VAL A 39 -2.87 -6.77 -20.97
C VAL A 39 -3.52 -7.85 -21.84
N SER A 40 -4.06 -8.91 -21.24
CA SER A 40 -4.77 -9.96 -21.99
C SER A 40 -6.02 -9.46 -22.72
N LYS A 41 -6.63 -8.37 -22.25
CA LYS A 41 -7.77 -7.68 -22.89
C LYS A 41 -7.37 -6.48 -23.73
N SER A 42 -6.08 -6.32 -24.07
CA SER A 42 -5.54 -5.23 -24.90
C SER A 42 -5.81 -3.82 -24.34
N VAL A 43 -5.92 -3.69 -23.02
CA VAL A 43 -6.09 -2.40 -22.33
C VAL A 43 -4.76 -1.96 -21.74
N THR A 44 -4.36 -0.71 -22.01
CA THR A 44 -3.15 -0.13 -21.42
C THR A 44 -3.35 0.14 -19.93
N PRO A 45 -2.49 -0.39 -19.04
CA PRO A 45 -2.62 -0.16 -17.61
C PRO A 45 -2.38 1.32 -17.27
N PRO A 46 -3.13 1.90 -16.32
CA PRO A 46 -2.98 3.30 -15.94
C PRO A 46 -1.63 3.54 -15.25
N ASN A 47 -1.02 4.70 -15.52
CA ASN A 47 0.26 5.10 -14.92
C ASN A 47 0.27 5.06 -13.38
N VAL A 48 -0.88 5.28 -12.75
CA VAL A 48 -1.02 5.20 -11.29
C VAL A 48 -0.70 3.81 -10.79
N LEU A 49 -1.16 2.76 -11.47
CA LEU A 49 -0.98 1.37 -11.06
C LEU A 49 0.47 0.89 -11.24
N VAL A 50 1.10 1.32 -12.33
CA VAL A 50 2.53 1.10 -12.58
C VAL A 50 3.37 1.83 -11.52
N GLY A 51 2.98 3.06 -11.18
CA GLY A 51 3.58 3.83 -10.10
C GLY A 51 3.47 3.12 -8.75
N THR A 52 2.29 2.61 -8.40
CA THR A 52 2.13 1.81 -7.16
C THR A 52 3.03 0.60 -7.13
N LEU A 53 3.07 -0.18 -8.22
CA LEU A 53 3.90 -1.37 -8.31
C LEU A 53 5.40 -1.04 -8.12
N SER A 54 5.87 0.06 -8.73
CA SER A 54 7.25 0.49 -8.57
C SER A 54 7.59 0.86 -7.12
N VAL A 55 6.71 1.62 -6.45
CA VAL A 55 6.90 2.05 -5.07
C VAL A 55 6.84 0.85 -4.11
N THR A 56 5.92 -0.09 -4.32
CA THR A 56 5.79 -1.28 -3.46
C THR A 56 6.98 -2.23 -3.61
N CYS A 57 7.56 -2.38 -4.80
CA CYS A 57 8.79 -3.13 -5.00
C CYS A 57 9.97 -2.51 -4.24
N ILE A 58 10.20 -1.19 -4.37
CA ILE A 58 11.27 -0.49 -3.65
C ILE A 58 11.05 -0.59 -2.13
N ALA A 59 9.83 -0.38 -1.66
CA ALA A 59 9.49 -0.50 -0.24
C ALA A 59 9.71 -1.93 0.29
N THR A 60 9.44 -2.96 -0.51
CA THR A 60 9.68 -4.36 -0.12
C THR A 60 11.16 -4.64 0.09
N ILE A 61 11.99 -4.21 -0.86
CA ILE A 61 13.46 -4.37 -0.78
C ILE A 61 13.98 -3.62 0.44
N TYR A 62 13.54 -2.38 0.66
CA TYR A 62 13.91 -1.60 1.85
C TYR A 62 13.53 -2.32 3.15
N CYS A 63 12.28 -2.80 3.29
CA CYS A 63 11.85 -3.50 4.49
C CYS A 63 12.67 -4.77 4.74
N PHE A 64 13.06 -5.49 3.69
CA PHE A 64 13.89 -6.68 3.78
C PHE A 64 15.33 -6.38 4.22
N ILE A 65 15.98 -5.38 3.61
CA ILE A 65 17.32 -4.93 4.00
C ILE A 65 17.31 -4.48 5.47
N THR A 66 16.32 -3.68 5.85
CA THR A 66 16.18 -3.15 7.20
C THR A 66 15.94 -4.26 8.23
N TYR A 67 15.19 -5.30 7.87
CA TYR A 67 14.99 -6.48 8.70
C TYR A 67 16.32 -7.21 8.98
N ILE A 68 17.17 -7.38 7.96
CA ILE A 68 18.49 -7.99 8.11
C ILE A 68 19.41 -7.12 8.97
N LEU A 69 19.55 -5.83 8.63
CA LEU A 69 20.42 -4.90 9.39
C LEU A 69 20.00 -4.78 10.87
N TYR A 70 18.71 -4.95 11.18
CA TYR A 70 18.23 -4.98 12.55
C TYR A 70 18.71 -6.23 13.29
N HIS A 71 18.66 -7.41 12.66
CA HIS A 71 19.22 -8.64 13.24
C HIS A 71 20.74 -8.56 13.42
N ASP A 72 21.42 -7.88 12.50
CA ASP A 72 22.86 -7.63 12.59
C ASP A 72 23.22 -6.58 13.67
N ASN A 73 22.23 -5.89 14.27
CA ASN A 73 22.40 -4.80 15.25
C ASN A 73 23.20 -3.58 14.73
N ILE A 74 23.33 -3.41 13.42
CA ILE A 74 24.09 -2.30 12.79
C ILE A 74 23.14 -1.16 12.37
N LEU A 75 21.82 -1.32 12.58
CA LEU A 75 20.83 -0.41 12.03
C LEU A 75 20.95 1.03 12.60
N PRO A 76 21.24 2.05 11.76
CA PRO A 76 21.19 3.45 12.18
C PRO A 76 19.73 3.89 12.34
N PHE A 77 19.21 3.82 13.57
CA PHE A 77 17.81 4.10 13.90
C PHE A 77 17.31 5.46 13.38
N LEU A 78 18.16 6.49 13.35
CA LEU A 78 17.80 7.83 12.87
C LEU A 78 17.51 7.87 11.37
N VAL A 79 18.35 7.19 10.57
CA VAL A 79 18.16 7.10 9.12
C VAL A 79 16.92 6.27 8.82
N ASN A 80 16.73 5.17 9.56
CA ASN A 80 15.54 4.33 9.46
C ASN A 80 14.24 5.11 9.69
N THR A 81 14.17 5.92 10.76
CA THR A 81 12.97 6.75 11.02
C THR A 81 12.71 7.73 9.88
N GLY A 82 13.76 8.33 9.30
CA GLY A 82 13.62 9.23 8.15
C GLY A 82 13.07 8.54 6.92
N VAL A 83 13.61 7.38 6.56
CA VAL A 83 13.15 6.60 5.39
C VAL A 83 11.75 6.02 5.60
N ASP A 84 11.42 5.54 6.80
CA ASP A 84 10.06 5.10 7.14
C ASP A 84 9.04 6.23 7.01
N SER A 85 9.41 7.45 7.39
CA SER A 85 8.54 8.64 7.23
C SER A 85 8.35 9.00 5.76
N LEU A 86 9.41 8.89 4.94
CA LEU A 86 9.32 9.11 3.51
C LEU A 86 8.43 8.06 2.82
N LEU A 87 8.57 6.79 3.21
CA LEU A 87 7.71 5.70 2.71
C LEU A 87 6.27 5.84 3.19
N LEU A 88 6.04 6.33 4.42
CA LEU A 88 4.71 6.67 4.90
C LEU A 88 4.02 7.67 3.96
N ILE A 89 4.71 8.74 3.59
CA ILE A 89 4.18 9.75 2.66
C ILE A 89 3.87 9.11 1.29
N ALA A 90 4.77 8.28 0.77
CA ALA A 90 4.56 7.59 -0.49
C ALA A 90 3.32 6.67 -0.45
N VAL A 91 3.15 5.89 0.62
CA VAL A 91 1.99 4.99 0.78
C VAL A 91 0.69 5.77 1.02
N ILE A 92 0.73 6.96 1.64
CA ILE A 92 -0.44 7.84 1.73
C ILE A 92 -0.88 8.32 0.34
N VAL A 93 0.06 8.74 -0.52
CA VAL A 93 -0.26 9.15 -1.90
C VAL A 93 -0.90 7.99 -2.67
N VAL A 94 -0.36 6.78 -2.51
CA VAL A 94 -0.95 5.56 -3.06
C VAL A 94 -2.38 5.33 -2.53
N ALA A 95 -2.58 5.40 -1.22
CA ALA A 95 -3.88 5.18 -0.60
C ALA A 95 -4.94 6.19 -1.10
N VAL A 96 -4.57 7.46 -1.25
CA VAL A 96 -5.48 8.52 -1.73
C VAL A 96 -5.75 8.39 -3.22
N THR A 97 -4.74 8.07 -4.03
CA THR A 97 -4.92 7.92 -5.49
C THR A 97 -5.76 6.70 -5.86
N VAL A 98 -5.54 5.57 -5.18
CA VAL A 98 -6.31 4.33 -5.36
C VAL A 98 -7.70 4.41 -4.70
N GLY A 99 -7.83 5.16 -3.60
CA GLY A 99 -9.08 5.26 -2.83
C GLY A 99 -10.18 6.13 -3.46
N LYS A 100 -9.81 7.18 -4.21
CA LYS A 100 -10.77 8.12 -4.83
C LYS A 100 -11.88 7.43 -5.65
N PRO A 101 -11.59 6.51 -6.58
CA PRO A 101 -12.65 5.84 -7.34
C PRO A 101 -13.39 4.78 -6.52
N LEU A 102 -12.75 4.12 -5.56
CA LEU A 102 -13.36 3.07 -4.74
C LEU A 102 -14.46 3.59 -3.81
N SER A 103 -14.33 4.83 -3.33
CA SER A 103 -15.31 5.43 -2.40
C SER A 103 -16.72 5.53 -3.00
N TYR A 104 -16.85 5.43 -4.33
CA TYR A 104 -18.11 5.55 -5.06
C TYR A 104 -18.60 4.21 -5.65
N LEU A 105 -17.84 3.12 -5.51
CA LEU A 105 -18.17 1.81 -6.11
C LEU A 105 -18.72 0.82 -5.08
N ASN A 106 -19.88 0.25 -5.40
CA ASN A 106 -20.48 -0.85 -4.65
C ASN A 106 -20.28 -2.18 -5.42
N CYS A 107 -19.27 -2.98 -5.04
CA CYS A 107 -18.90 -4.18 -5.80
C CYS A 107 -20.00 -5.27 -5.85
N GLN A 108 -21.04 -5.19 -5.02
CA GLN A 108 -22.15 -6.16 -5.04
C GLN A 108 -23.10 -5.94 -6.22
N VAL A 109 -23.31 -4.71 -6.67
CA VAL A 109 -24.26 -4.40 -7.75
C VAL A 109 -23.70 -4.65 -9.15
N ILE A 110 -22.38 -4.76 -9.30
CA ILE A 110 -21.71 -5.07 -10.57
C ILE A 110 -22.11 -6.46 -11.08
N SER A 111 -22.26 -7.43 -10.18
CA SER A 111 -22.77 -8.78 -10.51
C SER A 111 -24.26 -8.82 -10.90
N ALA A 112 -25.06 -7.85 -10.46
CA ALA A 112 -26.49 -7.76 -10.77
C ALA A 112 -26.76 -7.09 -12.13
N GLY A 113 -25.82 -6.28 -12.64
CA GLY A 113 -25.94 -5.65 -13.96
C GLY A 113 -25.72 -6.62 -15.14
N LEU A 114 -25.05 -7.74 -14.92
CA LEU A 114 -24.83 -8.77 -15.94
C LEU A 114 -26.00 -9.75 -16.09
N ASN A 115 -26.89 -9.83 -15.08
CA ASN A 115 -28.07 -10.69 -15.06
C ASN A 115 -29.33 -9.82 -14.93
N ARG A 116 -29.83 -9.33 -16.08
CA ARG A 116 -31.15 -8.70 -16.32
C ARG A 116 -32.00 -8.37 -15.07
N SER A 117 -32.11 -7.08 -14.73
CA SER A 117 -33.34 -6.51 -14.14
C SER A 117 -33.38 -4.97 -14.27
N ALA A 118 -34.47 -4.48 -14.83
CA ALA A 118 -34.64 -3.17 -15.45
C ALA A 118 -34.97 -2.01 -14.47
N SER A 119 -34.10 -1.68 -13.52
CA SER A 119 -34.33 -0.46 -12.69
C SER A 119 -33.08 0.34 -12.28
N SER A 120 -31.87 -0.13 -12.59
CA SER A 120 -30.59 0.57 -12.27
C SER A 120 -29.82 1.04 -13.51
N TYR A 121 -30.36 0.79 -14.71
CA TYR A 121 -29.75 1.18 -15.99
C TYR A 121 -29.68 2.70 -16.18
N THR A 122 -30.56 3.48 -15.54
CA THR A 122 -30.56 4.95 -15.64
C THR A 122 -29.56 5.63 -14.70
N PHE A 123 -29.31 5.06 -13.51
CA PHE A 123 -28.32 5.60 -12.57
C PHE A 123 -26.87 5.29 -13.00
N THR A 124 -26.61 4.07 -13.47
CA THR A 124 -25.28 3.70 -14.01
C THR A 124 -25.02 4.34 -15.38
N ALA A 125 -26.04 4.55 -16.24
CA ALA A 125 -25.85 5.26 -17.52
C ALA A 125 -25.71 6.78 -17.34
N SER A 126 -26.36 7.39 -16.33
CA SER A 126 -26.15 8.81 -16.01
C SER A 126 -24.80 9.06 -15.36
N ILE A 127 -24.28 8.13 -14.55
CA ILE A 127 -22.90 8.19 -14.07
C ILE A 127 -21.90 7.83 -15.20
N GLY A 128 -22.19 6.87 -16.07
CA GLY A 128 -21.35 6.55 -17.22
C GLY A 128 -21.21 7.73 -18.19
N SER A 129 -22.27 8.49 -18.43
CA SER A 129 -22.26 9.67 -19.30
C SER A 129 -21.62 10.91 -18.66
N ASN A 130 -21.74 11.10 -17.34
CA ASN A 130 -21.04 12.18 -16.62
C ASN A 130 -19.57 11.85 -16.34
N LEU A 131 -19.23 10.58 -16.07
CA LEU A 131 -17.86 10.09 -16.10
C LEU A 131 -17.29 10.23 -17.51
N ASN A 132 -18.06 10.01 -18.59
CA ASN A 132 -17.57 10.27 -19.95
C ASN A 132 -17.26 11.77 -20.18
N LYS A 133 -18.06 12.69 -19.63
CA LYS A 133 -17.79 14.14 -19.72
C LYS A 133 -16.64 14.61 -18.83
N VAL A 134 -16.42 14.00 -17.66
CA VAL A 134 -15.31 14.34 -16.74
C VAL A 134 -14.02 13.59 -17.10
N ALA A 135 -14.11 12.40 -17.71
CA ALA A 135 -12.98 11.51 -17.99
C ALA A 135 -12.37 11.70 -19.38
N VAL A 136 -13.04 12.38 -20.31
CA VAL A 136 -12.43 12.84 -21.58
C VAL A 136 -11.40 13.95 -21.33
N SER A 137 -11.44 14.66 -20.20
CA SER A 137 -10.49 15.72 -19.88
C SER A 137 -9.16 15.25 -19.27
N ASP A 138 -8.96 13.96 -18.94
CA ASP A 138 -7.84 13.56 -18.07
C ASP A 138 -7.18 12.20 -18.39
N GLY A 139 -7.49 11.53 -19.51
CA GLY A 139 -6.83 10.26 -19.91
C GLY A 139 -7.00 9.06 -18.95
N LYS A 140 -7.75 9.23 -17.85
CA LYS A 140 -8.03 8.25 -16.78
C LYS A 140 -9.29 7.40 -17.03
N ALA A 141 -9.97 7.62 -18.16
CA ALA A 141 -11.29 7.05 -18.48
C ALA A 141 -11.35 5.52 -18.55
N ASN A 142 -10.28 4.86 -19.01
CA ASN A 142 -10.32 3.41 -19.23
C ASN A 142 -10.27 2.60 -17.93
N TYR A 143 -9.53 3.08 -16.94
CA TYR A 143 -9.30 2.37 -15.68
C TYR A 143 -10.54 2.29 -14.79
N ALA A 144 -11.27 3.40 -14.63
CA ALA A 144 -12.48 3.45 -13.80
C ALA A 144 -13.63 2.65 -14.40
N LEU A 145 -13.76 2.69 -15.74
CA LEU A 145 -14.74 1.89 -16.46
C LEU A 145 -14.43 0.39 -16.33
N TRP A 146 -13.15 -0.01 -16.46
CA TRP A 146 -12.74 -1.41 -16.38
C TRP A 146 -12.95 -2.01 -14.98
N MET A 147 -12.70 -1.26 -13.91
CA MET A 147 -13.02 -1.66 -12.53
C MET A 147 -14.52 -1.92 -12.30
N GLY A 148 -15.40 -1.28 -13.08
CA GLY A 148 -16.85 -1.45 -13.03
C GLY A 148 -17.37 -2.65 -13.84
N THR A 149 -16.53 -3.32 -14.64
CA THR A 149 -16.97 -4.40 -15.55
C THR A 149 -16.89 -5.81 -14.94
N ALA A 150 -16.08 -6.01 -13.90
CA ALA A 150 -15.88 -7.31 -13.27
C ALA A 150 -15.86 -7.24 -11.74
N LYS A 151 -16.67 -8.09 -11.09
CA LYS A 151 -16.75 -8.18 -9.62
C LYS A 151 -15.41 -8.56 -8.99
N SER A 152 -14.65 -9.47 -9.61
CA SER A 152 -13.34 -9.92 -9.14
C SER A 152 -12.36 -8.74 -9.02
N THR A 153 -12.23 -7.98 -10.11
CA THR A 153 -11.39 -6.79 -10.18
C THR A 153 -11.74 -5.71 -9.15
N CYS A 154 -13.04 -5.49 -8.91
CA CYS A 154 -13.49 -4.53 -7.90
C CYS A 154 -13.06 -4.95 -6.48
N LEU A 155 -13.13 -6.25 -6.16
CA LEU A 155 -12.70 -6.79 -4.87
C LEU A 155 -11.17 -6.76 -4.71
N GLU A 156 -10.41 -7.03 -5.78
CA GLU A 156 -8.95 -6.93 -5.78
C GLU A 156 -8.49 -5.50 -5.49
N MET A 157 -9.06 -4.51 -6.19
CA MET A 157 -8.73 -3.10 -5.97
C MET A 157 -9.11 -2.62 -4.55
N LYS A 158 -10.26 -3.07 -4.03
CA LYS A 158 -10.67 -2.79 -2.64
C LYS A 158 -9.69 -3.38 -1.62
N SER A 159 -9.15 -4.56 -1.91
CA SER A 159 -8.14 -5.22 -1.08
C SER A 159 -6.81 -4.47 -1.10
N ILE A 160 -6.36 -4.01 -2.28
CA ILE A 160 -5.14 -3.20 -2.43
C ILE A 160 -5.26 -1.89 -1.63
N TRP A 161 -6.41 -1.21 -1.70
CA TRP A 161 -6.65 0.00 -0.93
C TRP A 161 -6.64 -0.24 0.59
N GLY A 162 -7.31 -1.31 1.05
CA GLY A 162 -7.32 -1.69 2.47
C GLY A 162 -5.92 -2.04 3.00
N LEU A 163 -5.14 -2.81 2.22
CA LEU A 163 -3.75 -3.12 2.54
C LEU A 163 -2.87 -1.86 2.55
N SER A 164 -3.12 -0.89 1.68
CA SER A 164 -2.42 0.39 1.69
C SER A 164 -2.66 1.19 2.98
N ILE A 165 -3.90 1.19 3.50
CA ILE A 165 -4.21 1.84 4.79
C ILE A 165 -3.50 1.13 5.93
N ALA A 166 -3.53 -0.21 5.94
CA ALA A 166 -2.81 -1.00 6.94
C ALA A 166 -1.30 -0.70 6.92
N LEU A 167 -0.71 -0.58 5.73
CA LEU A 167 0.69 -0.18 5.57
C LEU A 167 0.98 1.21 6.13
N CYS A 168 0.09 2.20 5.95
CA CYS A 168 0.26 3.52 6.59
C CYS A 168 0.39 3.40 8.12
N ILE A 169 -0.47 2.59 8.74
CA ILE A 169 -0.44 2.37 10.20
C ILE A 169 0.87 1.68 10.60
N LEU A 170 1.27 0.63 9.86
CA LEU A 170 2.49 -0.11 10.14
C LEU A 170 3.74 0.77 9.98
N PHE A 171 3.85 1.59 8.93
CA PHE A 171 4.97 2.52 8.74
C PHE A 171 5.01 3.59 9.84
N SER A 172 3.86 4.11 10.27
CA SER A 172 3.78 5.04 11.40
C SER A 172 4.31 4.41 12.68
N PHE A 173 3.86 3.18 12.97
CA PHE A 173 4.32 2.44 14.15
C PHE A 173 5.82 2.09 14.07
N SER A 174 6.32 1.77 12.88
CA SER A 174 7.74 1.51 12.63
C SER A 174 8.61 2.78 12.84
N ALA A 175 8.12 3.95 12.39
CA ALA A 175 8.77 5.24 12.62
C ALA A 175 8.80 5.60 14.12
N VAL A 176 7.68 5.41 14.84
CA VAL A 176 7.61 5.68 16.29
C VAL A 176 8.52 4.74 17.07
N SER A 177 8.46 3.43 16.80
CA SER A 177 9.31 2.45 17.49
C SER A 177 10.80 2.69 17.24
N SER A 178 11.21 2.99 16.00
CA SER A 178 12.60 3.35 15.71
C SER A 178 13.04 4.68 16.36
N ALA A 179 12.17 5.68 16.42
CA ALA A 179 12.46 6.93 17.14
C ALA A 179 12.62 6.72 18.65
N LEU A 180 11.78 5.85 19.26
CA LEU A 180 11.90 5.49 20.67
C LEU A 180 13.18 4.69 20.96
N LEU A 181 13.56 3.76 20.07
CA LEU A 181 14.82 3.03 20.16
C LEU A 181 16.02 3.98 20.04
N TRP A 182 15.97 4.95 19.13
CA TRP A 182 17.00 5.98 19.01
C TRP A 182 17.12 6.84 20.29
N ARG A 183 15.99 7.28 20.86
CA ARG A 183 15.98 8.01 22.14
C ARG A 183 16.58 7.18 23.27
N ARG A 184 16.25 5.88 23.36
CA ARG A 184 16.82 4.97 24.36
C ARG A 184 18.31 4.74 24.17
N ALA A 185 18.76 4.56 22.92
CA ALA A 185 20.18 4.42 22.59
C ALA A 185 20.99 5.67 22.96
N LYS A 186 20.39 6.87 22.87
CA LYS A 186 21.01 8.12 23.32
C LYS A 186 20.96 8.34 24.84
N ALA A 187 19.96 7.78 25.52
CA ALA A 187 19.77 7.94 26.96
C ALA A 187 20.68 7.04 27.82
N VAL A 188 21.35 6.04 27.22
CA VAL A 188 22.47 5.35 27.87
C VAL A 188 23.65 6.34 27.91
N PRO A 189 24.05 6.85 29.09
CA PRO A 189 25.21 7.72 29.19
C PRO A 189 26.42 6.95 28.65
N LYS A 190 27.27 7.61 27.87
CA LYS A 190 28.64 7.11 27.66
C LYS A 190 29.22 6.91 29.06
N THR A 191 29.41 5.67 29.50
CA THR A 191 30.27 5.42 30.65
C THR A 191 31.64 5.94 30.27
N ILE A 192 32.17 6.75 31.18
CA ILE A 192 33.51 7.30 31.18
C ILE A 192 34.47 6.10 31.13
N ASP A 193 34.93 5.74 29.94
CA ASP A 193 36.02 4.77 29.70
C ASP A 193 36.98 5.31 28.62
N ASP A 194 37.19 6.63 28.62
CA ASP A 194 38.43 7.22 28.12
C ASP A 194 39.16 7.77 29.35
N ALA A 195 39.87 6.87 30.03
CA ALA A 195 40.89 7.17 31.03
C ALA A 195 42.15 7.73 30.35
#